data_AF-A0AAN6ZH13-F1
#
_entry.id   AF-A0AAN6ZH13-F1
#
_cell.length_a   1.000
_cell.length_b   1.000
_cell.length_c   1.000
_cell.angle_alpha   90.00
_cell.angle_beta   90.00
_cell.angle_gamma   90.00
#
_symmetry.space_group_name_H-M   'P 1'
#
loop_
_entity.id
_entity.type
_entity.pdbx_description
1 polymer ?
#
loop_
_entity_poly.entity_id
_entity_poly.type
_entity_poly.pdbx_seq_one_letter_code
_entity_poly.pdbx_strand_id
1 'polypeptide(L)'
;MPPPNFLHENREPGCWAVLADRKFFFLGKLFVKRTLRRHEWSDLGDNYILTPSAALPQRFRTDVAIQQYLRERTNIPLPAFVSVFEDDGAMYLAMEFVQGVRMEELSEQDRKVVEKELLQHIETLKSLRSDTPGVPGEPLMIAPQRVCDFHWKYHSAWRPRDDVKGDFVFCHNDLGQHNVLVDPKTLKITAIIDWEFGGFWPEWFERPFWMRRGNSYALEGEEDDTKRCREWLMANCEEVEQPHLPTFQDKLNSMPRAPKDSDDNPSSQKGAEPTSQKRRAGPVVITRYM
;
A
#
# COMPACT_ATOMS: atom_id res chain seq x y z
N MET A 1 -12.35 9.22 8.42
CA MET A 1 -13.36 9.58 7.41
C MET A 1 -14.30 8.39 7.24
N PRO A 2 -15.63 8.56 7.27
CA PRO A 2 -16.56 7.44 7.12
C PRO A 2 -16.46 6.84 5.72
N PRO A 3 -16.65 5.53 5.55
CA PRO A 3 -16.70 4.91 4.23
C PRO A 3 -17.87 5.47 3.42
N PRO A 4 -17.85 5.41 2.08
CA PRO A 4 -19.03 5.68 1.28
C PRO A 4 -20.15 4.72 1.68
N ASN A 5 -21.21 5.22 2.35
CA ASN A 5 -22.26 4.38 2.96
C ASN A 5 -22.85 3.37 1.96
N PHE A 6 -23.11 3.82 0.73
CA PHE A 6 -23.61 2.96 -0.34
C PHE A 6 -22.70 1.75 -0.61
N LEU A 7 -21.37 1.94 -0.68
CA LEU A 7 -20.43 0.84 -0.92
C LEU A 7 -20.36 -0.11 0.28
N HIS A 8 -20.47 0.42 1.49
CA HIS A 8 -20.49 -0.40 2.69
C HIS A 8 -21.75 -1.27 2.79
N GLU A 9 -22.90 -0.74 2.37
CA GLU A 9 -24.18 -1.46 2.35
C GLU A 9 -24.26 -2.48 1.19
N ASN A 10 -23.58 -2.21 0.07
CA ASN A 10 -23.62 -3.01 -1.15
C ASN A 10 -22.28 -3.71 -1.43
N ARG A 11 -21.69 -4.31 -0.40
CA ARG A 11 -20.42 -5.04 -0.52
C ARG A 11 -20.53 -6.23 -1.47
N GLU A 12 -19.55 -6.35 -2.35
CA GLU A 12 -19.42 -7.51 -3.25
C GLU A 12 -19.13 -8.80 -2.46
N PRO A 13 -19.42 -9.98 -3.01
CA PRO A 13 -19.04 -11.25 -2.39
C PRO A 13 -17.55 -11.28 -2.02
N GLY A 14 -17.26 -11.64 -0.76
CA GLY A 14 -15.90 -11.67 -0.22
C GLY A 14 -15.36 -10.32 0.24
N CYS A 15 -16.03 -9.19 -0.04
CA CYS A 15 -15.67 -7.91 0.56
C CYS A 15 -16.05 -7.91 2.05
N TRP A 16 -15.03 -7.89 2.91
CA TRP A 16 -15.19 -7.95 4.36
C TRP A 16 -15.40 -6.55 4.95
N ALA A 17 -14.67 -5.55 4.46
CA ALA A 17 -14.73 -4.19 4.97
C ALA A 17 -14.49 -3.14 3.87
N VAL A 18 -15.06 -1.95 4.08
CA VAL A 18 -14.87 -0.77 3.23
C VAL A 18 -14.48 0.39 4.14
N LEU A 19 -13.41 1.09 3.79
CA LEU A 19 -12.97 2.35 4.40
C LEU A 19 -13.11 3.48 3.37
N ALA A 20 -12.83 4.71 3.82
CA ALA A 20 -12.86 5.89 2.97
C ALA A 20 -11.85 5.87 1.81
N ASP A 21 -10.83 5.00 1.87
CA ASP A 21 -9.74 4.96 0.89
C ASP A 21 -9.53 3.60 0.21
N ARG A 22 -10.10 2.52 0.76
CA ARG A 22 -9.91 1.16 0.26
C ARG A 22 -11.03 0.18 0.65
N LYS A 23 -11.13 -0.91 -0.10
CA LYS A 23 -11.89 -2.12 0.25
C LYS A 23 -10.95 -3.23 0.71
N PHE A 24 -11.47 -4.13 1.53
CA PHE A 24 -10.79 -5.35 1.98
C PHE A 24 -11.59 -6.56 1.54
N PHE A 25 -10.90 -7.55 0.97
CA PHE A 25 -11.49 -8.81 0.55
C PHE A 25 -10.83 -9.98 1.27
N PHE A 26 -11.66 -10.94 1.65
CA PHE A 26 -11.23 -12.22 2.18
C PHE A 26 -11.69 -13.32 1.23
N LEU A 27 -10.72 -14.01 0.63
CA LEU A 27 -10.92 -15.02 -0.41
C LEU A 27 -10.28 -16.35 0.03
N GLY A 28 -10.73 -16.88 1.17
CA GLY A 28 -10.26 -18.15 1.73
C GLY A 28 -8.90 -18.03 2.42
N LYS A 29 -7.80 -18.23 1.69
CA LYS A 29 -6.43 -18.06 2.22
C LYS A 29 -5.78 -16.75 1.78
N LEU A 30 -6.51 -15.94 1.03
CA LEU A 30 -6.02 -14.71 0.44
C LEU A 30 -6.72 -13.51 1.10
N PHE A 31 -5.93 -12.54 1.51
CA PHE A 31 -6.40 -11.23 1.94
C PHE A 31 -6.00 -10.19 0.88
N VAL A 32 -6.93 -9.33 0.48
CA VAL A 32 -6.68 -8.30 -0.54
C VAL A 32 -7.09 -6.93 -0.03
N LYS A 33 -6.17 -5.98 -0.02
CA LYS A 33 -6.49 -4.54 0.07
C LYS A 33 -6.62 -4.00 -1.36
N ARG A 34 -7.67 -3.23 -1.65
CA ARG A 34 -7.83 -2.55 -2.95
C ARG A 34 -8.18 -1.09 -2.74
N THR A 35 -7.42 -0.17 -3.33
CA THR A 35 -7.78 1.26 -3.29
C THR A 35 -9.14 1.51 -3.94
N LEU A 36 -9.88 2.52 -3.49
CA LEU A 36 -11.13 2.91 -4.17
C LEU A 36 -10.83 3.48 -5.56
N ARG A 37 -11.64 3.09 -6.55
CA ARG A 37 -11.63 3.68 -7.90
C ARG A 37 -12.23 5.08 -7.86
N ARG A 38 -11.95 5.92 -8.87
CA ARG A 38 -12.44 7.31 -8.94
C ARG A 38 -13.96 7.42 -8.77
N HIS A 39 -14.73 6.51 -9.37
CA HIS A 39 -16.20 6.48 -9.27
C HIS A 39 -16.72 5.91 -7.93
N GLU A 40 -15.84 5.41 -7.08
CA GLU A 40 -16.15 4.88 -5.74
C GLU A 40 -15.84 5.89 -4.63
N TRP A 41 -15.25 7.05 -4.96
CA TRP A 41 -14.91 8.08 -3.98
C TRP A 41 -16.18 8.71 -3.39
N SER A 42 -16.12 9.13 -2.12
CA SER A 42 -17.27 9.75 -1.45
C SER A 42 -17.56 11.12 -2.05
N ASP A 43 -18.74 11.28 -2.64
CA ASP A 43 -19.31 12.57 -3.00
C ASP A 43 -20.04 13.14 -1.78
N LEU A 44 -19.57 14.29 -1.28
CA LEU A 44 -20.20 14.97 -0.14
C LEU A 44 -21.18 16.07 -0.58
N GLY A 45 -21.46 16.21 -1.88
CA GLY A 45 -22.24 17.30 -2.44
C GLY A 45 -21.39 18.56 -2.70
N ASP A 46 -22.02 19.61 -3.26
CA ASP A 46 -21.40 20.92 -3.52
C ASP A 46 -20.06 20.89 -4.29
N ASN A 47 -19.89 19.91 -5.20
CA ASN A 47 -18.66 19.63 -5.95
C ASN A 47 -17.46 19.22 -5.07
N TYR A 48 -17.70 18.80 -3.82
CA TYR A 48 -16.66 18.30 -2.94
C TYR A 48 -16.61 16.77 -2.95
N ILE A 49 -15.66 16.23 -3.71
CA ILE A 49 -15.35 14.80 -3.70
C ILE A 49 -14.20 14.58 -2.72
N LEU A 50 -14.43 13.69 -1.76
CA LEU A 50 -13.38 13.26 -0.85
C LEU A 50 -12.45 12.30 -1.58
N THR A 51 -11.25 12.77 -1.91
CA THR A 51 -10.25 11.99 -2.64
C THR A 51 -9.37 11.17 -1.69
N PRO A 52 -9.27 9.84 -1.87
CA PRO A 52 -8.25 9.03 -1.21
C PRO A 52 -6.84 9.55 -1.50
N SER A 53 -5.90 9.25 -0.61
CA SER A 53 -4.50 9.60 -0.83
C SER A 53 -3.98 9.01 -2.15
N ALA A 54 -3.49 9.87 -3.04
CA ALA A 54 -2.79 9.44 -4.25
C ALA A 54 -1.48 8.66 -3.97
N ALA A 55 -0.97 8.69 -2.73
CA ALA A 55 0.22 7.95 -2.32
C ALA A 55 -0.07 6.49 -1.91
N LEU A 56 -1.33 6.05 -1.89
CA LEU A 56 -1.70 4.66 -1.58
C LEU A 56 -1.02 3.59 -2.46
N PRO A 57 -0.87 3.78 -3.78
CA PRO A 57 -0.13 2.81 -4.59
C PRO A 57 1.31 2.65 -4.12
N GLN A 58 1.98 3.76 -3.75
CA GLN A 58 3.33 3.69 -3.22
C GLN A 58 3.37 3.05 -1.82
N ARG A 59 2.38 3.30 -0.95
CA ARG A 59 2.24 2.58 0.33
C ARG A 59 2.20 1.07 0.14
N PHE A 60 1.46 0.58 -0.85
CA PHE A 60 1.36 -0.87 -1.12
C PHE A 60 2.67 -1.43 -1.71
N ARG A 61 3.37 -0.68 -2.56
CA ARG A 61 4.72 -1.06 -3.03
C ARG A 61 5.71 -1.15 -1.88
N THR A 62 5.69 -0.15 -0.99
CA THR A 62 6.49 -0.12 0.25
C THR A 62 6.25 -1.37 1.10
N ASP A 63 5.00 -1.75 1.34
CA ASP A 63 4.65 -2.96 2.10
C ASP A 63 5.27 -4.23 1.49
N VAL A 64 5.10 -4.44 0.18
CA VAL A 64 5.70 -5.59 -0.54
C VAL A 64 7.22 -5.59 -0.44
N ALA A 65 7.86 -4.46 -0.75
CA ALA A 65 9.31 -4.33 -0.77
C ALA A 65 9.92 -4.63 0.61
N ILE A 66 9.30 -4.12 1.68
CA ILE A 66 9.75 -4.37 3.06
C ILE A 66 9.59 -5.83 3.44
N GLN A 67 8.43 -6.44 3.15
CA GLN A 67 8.22 -7.85 3.46
C GLN A 67 9.22 -8.74 2.70
N GLN A 68 9.54 -8.43 1.43
CA GLN A 68 10.58 -9.14 0.68
C GLN A 68 11.95 -8.97 1.33
N TYR A 69 12.34 -7.74 1.65
CA TYR A 69 13.61 -7.42 2.28
C TYR A 69 13.81 -8.12 3.63
N LEU A 70 12.79 -8.09 4.49
CA LEU A 70 12.82 -8.68 5.83
C LEU A 70 12.81 -10.20 5.80
N ARG A 71 12.05 -10.82 4.88
CA ARG A 71 11.99 -12.28 4.72
C ARG A 71 13.36 -12.89 4.39
N GLU A 72 14.20 -12.15 3.65
CA GLU A 72 15.54 -12.59 3.29
C GLU A 72 16.57 -12.43 4.42
N ARG A 73 16.31 -11.58 5.40
CA ARG A 73 17.33 -11.11 6.37
C ARG A 73 17.00 -11.38 7.82
N THR A 74 15.77 -11.77 8.11
CA THR A 74 15.27 -11.91 9.48
C THR A 74 14.42 -13.17 9.62
N ASN A 75 14.11 -13.51 10.87
CA ASN A 75 13.13 -14.52 11.23
C ASN A 75 11.80 -13.90 11.72
N ILE A 76 11.54 -12.63 11.39
CA ILE A 76 10.29 -11.97 11.76
C ILE A 76 9.14 -12.73 11.08
N PRO A 77 8.11 -13.14 11.84
CA PRO A 77 6.92 -13.74 11.25
C PRO A 77 6.24 -12.74 10.31
N LEU A 78 6.05 -13.13 9.05
CA LEU A 78 5.43 -12.34 7.99
C LEU A 78 4.43 -13.23 7.24
N PRO A 79 3.42 -12.64 6.54
CA PRO A 79 2.63 -13.38 5.56
C PRO A 79 3.52 -14.19 4.60
N ALA A 80 3.16 -15.42 4.25
CA ALA A 80 3.99 -16.30 3.41
C ALA A 80 4.24 -15.72 2.01
N PHE A 81 3.29 -14.95 1.49
CA PHE A 81 3.44 -14.20 0.24
C PHE A 81 2.73 -12.85 0.32
N VAL A 82 3.22 -11.93 -0.51
CA VAL A 82 2.63 -10.61 -0.73
C VAL A 82 2.97 -10.17 -2.16
N SER A 83 2.03 -9.49 -2.82
CA SER A 83 2.21 -8.96 -4.16
C SER A 83 1.33 -7.73 -4.37
N VAL A 84 1.71 -6.91 -5.34
CA VAL A 84 0.90 -5.77 -5.79
C VAL A 84 0.72 -5.77 -7.28
N PHE A 85 -0.44 -5.27 -7.72
CA PHE A 85 -0.73 -5.05 -9.13
C PHE A 85 -1.77 -3.95 -9.30
N GLU A 86 -1.78 -3.34 -10.48
CA GLU A 86 -2.75 -2.32 -10.86
C GLU A 86 -3.79 -2.90 -11.81
N ASP A 87 -5.06 -2.55 -11.59
CA ASP A 87 -6.14 -2.80 -12.54
C ASP A 87 -7.17 -1.66 -12.48
N ASP A 88 -7.49 -1.12 -13.66
CA ASP A 88 -8.49 -0.06 -13.90
C ASP A 88 -8.60 1.02 -12.80
N GLY A 89 -7.54 1.84 -12.68
CA GLY A 89 -7.52 2.96 -11.74
C GLY A 89 -7.46 2.58 -10.27
N ALA A 90 -7.18 1.32 -9.93
CA ALA A 90 -6.98 0.84 -8.57
C ALA A 90 -5.68 0.03 -8.42
N MET A 91 -5.09 0.12 -7.22
CA MET A 91 -3.99 -0.73 -6.78
C MET A 91 -4.55 -1.83 -5.88
N TYR A 92 -4.04 -3.04 -6.08
CA TYR A 92 -4.34 -4.22 -5.28
C TYR A 92 -3.06 -4.63 -4.54
N LEU A 93 -3.19 -4.88 -3.24
CA LEU A 93 -2.21 -5.57 -2.42
C LEU A 93 -2.82 -6.91 -2.04
N ALA A 94 -2.25 -8.00 -2.54
CA ALA A 94 -2.73 -9.36 -2.33
C ALA A 94 -1.70 -10.12 -1.49
N MET A 95 -2.14 -10.73 -0.39
CA MET A 95 -1.24 -11.42 0.56
C MET A 95 -1.90 -12.64 1.18
N GLU A 96 -1.09 -13.51 1.80
CA GLU A 96 -1.63 -14.59 2.62
C GLU A 96 -2.50 -14.02 3.76
N PHE A 97 -3.67 -14.61 3.97
CA PHE A 97 -4.42 -14.41 5.20
C PHE A 97 -3.76 -15.22 6.33
N VAL A 98 -3.10 -14.52 7.23
CA VAL A 98 -2.45 -15.12 8.40
C VAL A 98 -3.49 -15.36 9.50
N GLN A 99 -3.60 -16.60 9.96
CA GLN A 99 -4.50 -16.96 11.06
C GLN A 99 -3.96 -16.44 12.39
N GLY A 100 -4.85 -15.88 13.21
CA GLY A 100 -4.51 -15.37 14.54
C GLY A 100 -5.54 -14.38 15.04
N VAL A 101 -5.36 -13.94 16.29
CA VAL A 101 -6.05 -12.79 16.87
C VAL A 101 -5.06 -11.63 16.97
N ARG A 102 -5.55 -10.39 16.93
CA ARG A 102 -4.67 -9.23 17.13
C ARG A 102 -4.22 -9.18 18.59
N MET A 103 -2.98 -8.77 18.84
CA MET A 103 -2.43 -8.65 20.20
C MET A 103 -3.28 -7.73 21.09
N GLU A 104 -4.00 -6.75 20.53
CA GLU A 104 -4.91 -5.88 21.29
C GLU A 104 -6.13 -6.59 21.88
N GLU A 105 -6.54 -7.71 21.27
CA GLU A 105 -7.69 -8.54 21.65
C GLU A 105 -7.35 -9.52 22.80
N LEU A 106 -6.06 -9.68 23.11
CA LEU A 106 -5.61 -10.55 24.19
C LEU A 106 -5.88 -9.93 25.58
N SER A 107 -5.90 -10.80 26.59
CA SER A 107 -5.85 -10.38 27.98
C SER A 107 -4.54 -9.64 28.27
N GLU A 108 -4.50 -8.79 29.31
CA GLU A 108 -3.26 -8.10 29.67
C GLU A 108 -2.13 -9.05 30.05
N GLN A 109 -2.48 -10.20 30.65
CA GLN A 109 -1.52 -11.22 31.06
C GLN A 109 -0.88 -11.91 29.84
N ASP A 110 -1.70 -12.32 28.88
CA ASP A 110 -1.22 -12.97 27.66
C ASP A 110 -0.44 -11.99 26.77
N ARG A 111 -0.90 -10.74 26.70
CA ARG A 111 -0.21 -9.68 25.99
C ARG A 111 1.23 -9.47 26.49
N LYS A 112 1.47 -9.53 27.81
CA LYS A 112 2.82 -9.46 28.38
C LYS A 112 3.71 -10.64 27.98
N VAL A 113 3.13 -11.79 27.65
CA VAL A 113 3.88 -12.94 27.12
C VAL A 113 4.31 -12.65 25.69
N VAL A 114 3.37 -12.21 24.85
CA VAL A 114 3.61 -11.84 23.44
C VAL A 114 4.63 -10.69 23.33
N GLU A 115 4.54 -9.69 24.21
CA GLU A 115 5.42 -8.53 24.22
C GLU A 115 6.90 -8.93 24.35
N LYS A 116 7.22 -9.99 25.09
CA LYS A 116 8.60 -10.49 25.20
C LYS A 116 9.16 -10.97 23.87
N GLU A 117 8.34 -11.63 23.07
CA GLU A 117 8.70 -12.09 21.72
C GLU A 117 8.77 -10.90 20.75
N LEU A 118 7.80 -9.98 20.83
CA LEU A 118 7.78 -8.77 20.02
C LEU A 118 9.03 -7.91 20.21
N LEU A 119 9.50 -7.74 21.46
CA LEU A 119 10.73 -7.00 21.75
C LEU A 119 11.97 -7.64 21.10
N GLN A 120 12.01 -8.96 20.94
CA GLN A 120 13.12 -9.62 20.21
C GLN A 120 13.08 -9.28 18.72
N HIS A 121 11.89 -9.22 18.12
CA HIS A 121 11.73 -8.78 16.73
C HIS A 121 12.05 -7.30 16.54
N ILE A 122 11.70 -6.44 17.51
CA ILE A 122 12.07 -5.02 17.50
C ILE A 122 13.59 -4.85 17.57
N GLU A 123 14.29 -5.60 18.44
CA GLU A 123 15.75 -5.57 18.47
C GLU A 123 16.37 -6.09 17.17
N THR A 124 15.73 -7.08 16.52
CA THR A 124 16.12 -7.53 15.18
C THR A 124 15.97 -6.41 14.15
N LEU A 125 14.84 -5.71 14.12
CA LEU A 125 14.62 -4.55 13.24
C LEU A 125 15.66 -3.46 13.48
N LYS A 126 15.92 -3.10 14.74
CA LYS A 126 16.95 -2.12 15.08
C LYS A 126 18.31 -2.58 14.58
N SER A 127 18.69 -3.84 14.73
CA SER A 127 20.02 -4.31 14.30
C SER A 127 20.27 -4.18 12.79
N LEU A 128 19.22 -4.04 11.98
CA LEU A 128 19.33 -3.70 10.56
C LEU A 128 19.66 -2.20 10.44
N ARG A 129 20.85 -1.91 9.89
CA ARG A 129 21.37 -0.56 9.71
C ARG A 129 21.56 -0.20 8.24
N SER A 130 21.49 1.10 7.95
CA SER A 130 21.78 1.68 6.63
C SER A 130 22.40 3.06 6.76
N ASP A 131 23.33 3.39 5.86
CA ASP A 131 23.95 4.72 5.78
C ASP A 131 23.02 5.77 5.14
N THR A 132 21.94 5.33 4.50
CA THR A 132 20.94 6.17 3.83
C THR A 132 19.52 5.83 4.28
N PRO A 133 18.61 6.81 4.38
CA PRO A 133 17.22 6.53 4.69
C PRO A 133 16.49 6.00 3.45
N GLY A 134 15.31 5.43 3.65
CA GLY A 134 14.43 5.01 2.57
C GLY A 134 14.01 3.54 2.62
N VAL A 135 13.36 3.09 1.57
CA VAL A 135 12.79 1.74 1.48
C VAL A 135 13.67 0.89 0.56
N PRO A 136 14.17 -0.28 1.00
CA PRO A 136 15.00 -1.12 0.14
C PRO A 136 14.28 -1.51 -1.15
N GLY A 137 14.92 -1.24 -2.30
CA GLY A 137 14.37 -1.56 -3.62
C GLY A 137 13.36 -0.55 -4.17
N GLU A 138 13.00 0.49 -3.41
CA GLU A 138 12.02 1.50 -3.82
C GLU A 138 12.65 2.91 -3.83
N PRO A 139 12.36 3.75 -4.83
CA PRO A 139 12.92 5.11 -4.92
C PRO A 139 12.23 6.11 -4.00
N LEU A 140 11.10 5.73 -3.40
CA LEU A 140 10.23 6.60 -2.62
C LEU A 140 9.84 5.93 -1.30
N MET A 141 9.80 6.72 -0.24
CA MET A 141 9.27 6.35 1.06
C MET A 141 7.98 7.12 1.36
N ILE A 142 7.18 6.61 2.29
CA ILE A 142 5.93 7.23 2.72
C ILE A 142 6.07 7.72 4.15
N ALA A 143 5.68 8.96 4.41
CA ALA A 143 5.63 9.49 5.77
C ALA A 143 4.66 8.67 6.62
N PRO A 144 5.00 8.34 7.88
CA PRO A 144 4.09 7.63 8.78
C PRO A 144 2.74 8.34 8.90
N GLN A 145 1.66 7.58 9.07
CA GLN A 145 0.31 8.15 9.03
C GLN A 145 0.09 9.31 10.02
N ARG A 146 0.66 9.23 11.23
CA ARG A 146 0.60 10.30 12.25
C ARG A 146 1.19 11.64 11.78
N VAL A 147 2.17 11.60 10.88
CA VAL A 147 2.81 12.81 10.33
C VAL A 147 1.86 13.56 9.39
N CYS A 148 0.91 12.84 8.78
CA CYS A 148 -0.06 13.36 7.82
C CYS A 148 -1.32 13.95 8.48
N ASP A 149 -1.35 14.13 9.79
CA ASP A 149 -2.47 14.75 10.50
C ASP A 149 -2.89 16.09 9.85
N PHE A 150 -4.20 16.30 9.74
CA PHE A 150 -4.82 17.40 8.99
C PHE A 150 -4.48 17.43 7.49
N HIS A 151 -4.30 16.25 6.88
CA HIS A 151 -4.02 16.10 5.44
C HIS A 151 -2.70 16.76 5.00
N TRP A 152 -1.72 16.89 5.90
CA TRP A 152 -0.41 17.44 5.54
C TRP A 152 0.28 16.53 4.53
N LYS A 153 0.45 17.03 3.30
CA LYS A 153 1.16 16.34 2.20
C LYS A 153 0.72 14.89 2.02
N TYR A 154 -0.56 14.60 2.29
CA TYR A 154 -1.08 13.24 2.32
C TYR A 154 -1.18 12.58 0.92
N HIS A 155 -1.01 13.36 -0.15
CA HIS A 155 -0.86 12.88 -1.53
C HIS A 155 0.61 12.64 -1.94
N SER A 156 1.56 12.99 -1.08
CA SER A 156 2.97 13.01 -1.42
C SER A 156 3.67 11.74 -0.94
N ALA A 157 4.62 11.29 -1.74
CA ALA A 157 5.70 10.41 -1.33
C ALA A 157 6.99 11.23 -1.17
N TRP A 158 8.03 10.63 -0.63
CA TRP A 158 9.27 11.32 -0.28
C TRP A 158 10.46 10.60 -0.90
N ARG A 159 11.29 11.35 -1.62
CA ARG A 159 12.56 10.85 -2.15
C ARG A 159 13.69 11.31 -1.24
N PRO A 160 14.42 10.42 -0.56
CA PRO A 160 15.67 10.79 0.10
C PRO A 160 16.60 11.55 -0.84
N ARG A 161 17.20 12.65 -0.37
CA ARG A 161 18.25 13.32 -1.14
C ARG A 161 19.54 12.50 -1.10
N ASP A 162 20.31 12.55 -2.18
CA ASP A 162 21.52 11.72 -2.34
C ASP A 162 22.63 12.05 -1.33
N ASP A 163 22.65 13.29 -0.82
CA ASP A 163 23.62 13.81 0.14
C ASP A 163 23.30 13.46 1.59
N VAL A 164 22.13 12.90 1.87
CA VAL A 164 21.74 12.50 3.23
C VAL A 164 22.45 11.20 3.60
N LYS A 165 23.28 11.29 4.65
CA LYS A 165 24.00 10.18 5.27
C LYS A 165 23.77 10.18 6.78
N GLY A 166 23.74 9.00 7.39
CA GLY A 166 23.54 8.86 8.82
C GLY A 166 23.45 7.41 9.25
N ASP A 167 23.25 7.16 10.54
CA ASP A 167 22.98 5.82 11.06
C ASP A 167 21.46 5.63 11.15
N PHE A 168 20.88 5.02 10.12
CA PHE A 168 19.45 4.75 10.03
C PHE A 168 19.16 3.32 10.46
N VAL A 169 18.03 3.14 11.15
CA VAL A 169 17.58 1.85 11.67
C VAL A 169 16.31 1.44 10.94
N PHE A 170 16.01 0.15 10.93
CA PHE A 170 14.76 -0.30 10.32
C PHE A 170 13.58 -0.03 11.24
N CYS A 171 12.65 0.80 10.78
CA CYS A 171 11.43 1.17 11.48
C CYS A 171 10.22 0.58 10.74
N HIS A 172 9.19 0.17 11.49
CA HIS A 172 7.87 -0.16 10.98
C HIS A 172 6.99 1.10 10.89
N ASN A 173 7.17 2.06 11.80
CA ASN A 173 6.46 3.34 11.89
C ASN A 173 4.94 3.29 12.14
N ASP A 174 4.38 2.09 12.30
CA ASP A 174 2.98 1.84 12.63
C ASP A 174 2.83 0.57 13.48
N LEU A 175 3.83 0.26 14.32
CA LEU A 175 3.85 -0.97 15.12
C LEU A 175 2.95 -0.86 16.36
N GLY A 176 1.65 -0.86 16.14
CA GLY A 176 0.63 -0.98 17.20
C GLY A 176 0.23 -2.42 17.49
N GLN A 177 -0.46 -2.64 18.61
CA GLN A 177 -0.97 -3.98 19.01
C GLN A 177 -1.95 -4.60 17.98
N HIS A 178 -2.55 -3.77 17.11
CA HIS A 178 -3.45 -4.22 16.05
C HIS A 178 -2.72 -4.82 14.85
N ASN A 179 -1.42 -4.55 14.69
CA ASN A 179 -0.56 -5.04 13.60
C ASN A 179 0.28 -6.27 13.99
N VAL A 180 0.06 -6.81 15.18
CA VAL A 180 0.72 -8.04 15.67
C VAL A 180 -0.34 -9.14 15.77
N LEU A 181 -0.23 -10.16 14.92
CA LEU A 181 -1.10 -11.32 14.91
C LEU A 181 -0.50 -12.44 15.76
N VAL A 182 -1.36 -13.09 16.55
CA VAL A 182 -0.95 -14.05 17.58
C VAL A 182 -1.82 -15.30 17.49
N ASP A 183 -1.22 -16.48 17.64
CA ASP A 183 -1.97 -17.71 17.90
C ASP A 183 -2.50 -17.67 19.36
N PRO A 184 -3.82 -17.61 19.58
CA PRO A 184 -4.39 -17.45 20.91
C PRO A 184 -4.14 -18.65 21.84
N LYS A 185 -3.73 -19.81 21.31
CA LYS A 185 -3.45 -21.01 22.11
C LYS A 185 -2.00 -21.05 22.60
N THR A 186 -1.06 -20.66 21.74
CA THR A 186 0.38 -20.76 22.02
C THR A 186 1.00 -19.43 22.42
N LEU A 187 0.28 -18.32 22.18
CA LEU A 187 0.75 -16.94 22.34
C LEU A 187 2.00 -16.62 21.52
N LYS A 188 2.20 -17.35 20.42
CA LYS A 188 3.26 -17.09 19.44
C LYS A 188 2.82 -16.08 18.41
N ILE A 189 3.71 -15.18 18.02
CA ILE A 189 3.45 -14.22 16.96
C ILE A 189 3.41 -15.01 15.64
N THR A 190 2.27 -14.93 14.95
CA THR A 190 2.08 -15.58 13.66
C THR A 190 2.45 -14.66 12.50
N ALA A 191 2.26 -13.35 12.65
CA ALA A 191 2.77 -12.34 11.73
C ALA A 191 2.82 -10.94 12.35
N ILE A 192 3.76 -10.12 11.88
CA ILE A 192 3.70 -8.66 11.96
C ILE A 192 3.31 -8.15 10.57
N ILE A 193 2.28 -7.29 10.49
CA ILE A 193 1.63 -6.86 9.24
C ILE A 193 1.53 -5.34 9.13
N ASP A 194 1.10 -4.87 7.96
CA ASP A 194 0.88 -3.44 7.63
C ASP A 194 2.19 -2.61 7.60
N TRP A 195 3.11 -3.03 6.75
CA TRP A 195 4.44 -2.44 6.59
C TRP A 195 4.44 -1.20 5.68
N GLU A 196 3.29 -0.63 5.37
CA GLU A 196 3.08 0.46 4.40
C GLU A 196 3.90 1.74 4.65
N PHE A 197 4.48 1.89 5.86
CA PHE A 197 5.26 3.04 6.32
C PHE A 197 6.69 2.70 6.76
N GLY A 198 7.12 1.45 6.64
CA GLY A 198 8.42 1.03 7.16
C GLY A 198 9.60 1.46 6.29
N GLY A 199 10.79 0.98 6.65
CA GLY A 199 12.05 1.24 5.93
C GLY A 199 13.15 1.70 6.87
N PHE A 200 14.20 2.31 6.33
CA PHE A 200 15.29 2.92 7.09
C PHE A 200 14.98 4.37 7.44
N TRP A 201 14.92 4.65 8.75
CA TRP A 201 14.58 5.95 9.31
C TRP A 201 15.50 6.27 10.49
N PRO A 202 15.59 7.55 10.92
CA PRO A 202 16.21 7.86 12.21
C PRO A 202 15.50 7.09 13.33
N GLU A 203 16.25 6.53 14.29
CA GLU A 203 15.71 5.65 15.34
C GLU A 203 14.49 6.23 16.07
N TRP A 204 14.48 7.54 16.30
CA TRP A 204 13.41 8.24 17.00
C TRP A 204 12.08 8.28 16.24
N PHE A 205 12.02 7.87 14.97
CA PHE A 205 10.77 7.69 14.23
C PHE A 205 9.97 6.48 14.72
N GLU A 206 10.62 5.44 15.26
CA GLU A 206 9.91 4.27 15.79
C GLU A 206 9.40 4.58 17.20
N ARG A 207 8.09 4.86 17.28
CA ARG A 207 7.42 5.10 18.56
C ARG A 207 6.88 3.78 19.11
N PRO A 208 6.94 3.57 20.44
CA PRO A 208 6.60 2.29 21.06
C PRO A 208 5.08 2.09 21.21
N PHE A 209 4.33 2.22 20.11
CA PHE A 209 2.87 2.12 20.12
C PHE A 209 2.35 0.74 20.53
N TRP A 210 3.16 -0.32 20.39
CA TRP A 210 2.88 -1.65 20.91
C TRP A 210 2.67 -1.70 22.43
N MET A 211 3.15 -0.72 23.19
CA MET A 211 2.98 -0.68 24.64
C MET A 211 1.57 -0.29 25.09
N ARG A 212 0.71 0.21 24.18
CA ARG A 212 -0.66 0.60 24.51
C ARG A 212 -1.67 0.20 23.44
N ARG A 213 -2.95 0.27 23.81
CA ARG A 213 -4.07 0.09 22.87
C ARG A 213 -4.28 1.37 22.05
N GLY A 214 -4.89 1.19 20.88
CA GLY A 214 -5.26 2.27 19.98
C GLY A 214 -4.28 2.47 18.83
N ASN A 215 -4.44 3.61 18.18
CA ASN A 215 -3.73 3.97 16.97
C ASN A 215 -2.34 4.56 17.25
N SER A 216 -1.53 4.63 16.20
CA SER A 216 -0.14 5.10 16.20
C SER A 216 0.00 6.63 16.15
N TYR A 217 -0.77 7.38 16.92
CA TYR A 217 -0.63 8.84 17.11
C TYR A 217 -0.49 9.20 18.58
N ALA A 218 0.11 10.34 18.90
CA ALA A 218 0.30 10.78 20.28
C ALA A 218 -1.05 10.98 21.00
N LEU A 219 -1.18 10.40 22.20
CA LEU A 219 -2.31 10.65 23.10
C LEU A 219 -2.02 11.81 24.05
N GLU A 220 -3.05 12.27 24.78
CA GLU A 220 -2.88 13.30 25.81
C GLU A 220 -1.78 12.91 26.82
N GLY A 221 -0.79 13.78 26.99
CA GLY A 221 0.36 13.56 27.86
C GLY A 221 1.54 12.81 27.20
N GLU A 222 1.40 12.31 25.97
CA GLU A 222 2.50 11.76 25.19
C GLU A 222 3.20 12.88 24.37
N GLU A 223 4.48 12.67 24.07
CA GLU A 223 5.19 13.53 23.13
C GLU A 223 4.62 13.35 21.71
N ASP A 224 4.14 14.46 21.15
CA ASP A 224 3.78 14.56 19.74
C ASP A 224 5.03 14.93 18.90
N ASP A 225 5.55 13.93 18.17
CA ASP A 225 6.73 14.05 17.32
C ASP A 225 6.42 14.54 15.89
N THR A 226 5.15 14.87 15.59
CA THR A 226 4.69 15.23 14.24
C THR A 226 5.52 16.35 13.63
N LYS A 227 5.72 17.45 14.36
CA LYS A 227 6.48 18.61 13.86
C LYS A 227 7.92 18.22 13.53
N ARG A 228 8.59 17.47 14.41
CA ARG A 228 9.97 17.00 14.23
C ARG A 228 10.10 16.08 13.02
N CYS A 229 9.14 15.16 12.83
CA CYS A 229 9.10 14.29 11.66
C CYS A 229 8.96 15.08 10.36
N ARG A 230 8.07 16.09 10.34
CA ARG A 230 7.86 16.97 9.19
C ARG A 230 9.12 17.78 8.85
N GLU A 231 9.77 18.35 9.86
CA GLU A 231 11.01 19.10 9.68
C GLU A 231 12.13 18.21 9.12
N TRP A 232 12.26 16.99 9.63
CA TRP A 232 13.25 16.05 9.10
C TRP A 232 12.97 15.67 7.64
N LEU A 233 11.72 15.36 7.28
CA LEU A 233 11.33 15.06 5.89
C LEU A 233 11.62 16.24 4.95
N MET A 234 11.25 17.46 5.34
CA MET A 234 11.47 18.65 4.52
C MET A 234 12.96 18.97 4.34
N ALA A 235 13.80 18.65 5.34
CA ALA A 235 15.24 18.88 5.28
C ALA A 235 16.00 17.80 4.49
N ASN A 236 15.57 16.54 4.56
CA ASN A 236 16.32 15.38 4.08
C ASN A 236 15.72 14.72 2.83
N CYS A 237 14.51 15.11 2.43
CA CYS A 237 13.83 14.53 1.30
C CYS A 237 13.36 15.60 0.32
N GLU A 238 13.12 15.18 -0.91
CA GLU A 238 12.32 15.89 -1.89
C GLU A 238 10.88 15.37 -1.78
N GLU A 239 9.93 16.28 -1.72
CA GLU A 239 8.52 15.91 -1.84
C GLU A 239 8.20 15.54 -3.29
N VAL A 240 7.50 14.43 -3.47
CA VAL A 240 7.03 13.96 -4.77
C VAL A 240 5.52 13.75 -4.69
N GLU A 241 4.76 14.75 -5.13
CA GLU A 241 3.31 14.65 -5.24
C GLU A 241 2.92 13.51 -6.20
N GLN A 242 2.07 12.60 -5.73
CA GLN A 242 1.68 11.42 -6.49
C GLN A 242 0.40 11.69 -7.30
N PRO A 243 0.31 11.23 -8.56
CA PRO A 243 -0.94 11.24 -9.30
C PRO A 243 -1.84 10.06 -8.87
N HIS A 244 -3.16 10.25 -8.92
CA HIS A 244 -4.08 9.11 -8.85
C HIS A 244 -3.91 8.20 -10.08
N LEU A 245 -4.11 6.90 -9.88
CA LEU A 245 -3.93 5.92 -10.95
C LEU A 245 -4.90 6.17 -12.12
N PRO A 246 -4.42 6.14 -13.37
CA PRO A 246 -5.28 6.33 -14.53
C PRO A 246 -6.20 5.11 -14.72
N THR A 247 -7.45 5.38 -15.05
CA THR A 247 -8.41 4.35 -15.46
C THR A 247 -8.00 3.73 -16.80
N PHE A 248 -8.61 2.60 -17.18
CA PHE A 248 -8.41 2.06 -18.52
C PHE A 248 -8.81 3.07 -19.60
N GLN A 249 -9.89 3.83 -19.40
CA GLN A 249 -10.32 4.87 -20.32
C GLN A 249 -9.30 6.02 -20.44
N ASP A 250 -8.71 6.46 -19.33
CA ASP A 250 -7.64 7.47 -19.35
C ASP A 250 -6.45 6.98 -20.18
N LYS A 251 -6.04 5.72 -19.98
CA LYS A 251 -4.98 5.08 -20.76
C LYS A 251 -5.33 5.04 -22.25
N LEU A 252 -6.55 4.63 -22.62
CA LEU A 252 -7.02 4.63 -24.01
C LEU A 252 -6.98 6.02 -24.65
N ASN A 253 -7.43 7.05 -23.91
CA ASN A 253 -7.47 8.42 -24.39
C ASN A 253 -6.07 9.03 -24.60
N SER A 254 -5.08 8.57 -23.83
CA SER A 254 -3.68 9.00 -23.91
C SER A 254 -2.87 8.31 -25.02
N MET A 255 -3.42 7.25 -25.65
CA MET A 255 -2.68 6.54 -26.69
C MET A 255 -2.44 7.45 -27.90
N PRO A 256 -1.22 7.43 -28.49
CA PRO A 256 -0.96 8.14 -29.72
C PRO A 256 -1.98 7.70 -30.78
N ARG A 257 -2.72 8.64 -31.36
CA ARG A 257 -3.56 8.32 -32.51
C ARG A 257 -2.62 7.85 -33.62
N ALA A 258 -2.93 6.71 -34.24
CA ALA A 258 -2.24 6.29 -35.44
C ALA A 258 -2.23 7.46 -36.44
N PRO A 259 -1.11 7.69 -37.16
CA PRO A 259 -1.10 8.66 -38.24
C PRO A 259 -2.32 8.38 -39.12
N LYS A 260 -3.14 9.40 -39.36
CA LYS A 260 -4.12 9.29 -40.43
C LYS A 260 -3.31 9.01 -41.69
N ASP A 261 -3.48 7.84 -42.29
CA ASP A 261 -3.04 7.64 -43.65
C ASP A 261 -3.61 8.82 -44.44
N SER A 262 -2.71 9.58 -45.05
CA SER A 262 -3.08 10.71 -45.90
C SER A 262 -3.90 10.15 -47.05
N ASP A 263 -5.23 10.25 -46.95
CA ASP A 263 -6.15 10.08 -48.06
C ASP A 263 -5.93 11.23 -49.05
N ASP A 264 -4.83 11.15 -49.80
CA ASP A 264 -4.66 11.84 -51.07
C ASP A 264 -4.52 10.78 -52.16
N ASN A 265 -5.66 10.28 -52.64
CA ASN A 265 -5.73 9.80 -54.01
C ASN A 265 -7.14 9.98 -54.60
N PRO A 266 -7.37 10.99 -55.45
CA PRO A 266 -8.57 11.06 -56.26
C PRO A 266 -8.28 10.44 -57.63
N SER A 267 -8.87 9.26 -57.93
CA SER A 267 -9.45 8.92 -59.24
C SER A 267 -9.86 7.45 -59.37
N SER A 268 -11.17 7.23 -59.65
CA SER A 268 -11.81 6.29 -60.60
C SER A 268 -11.10 4.98 -60.99
N GLN A 269 -11.73 3.81 -61.14
CA GLN A 269 -13.12 3.43 -61.44
C GLN A 269 -13.25 1.89 -61.37
N LYS A 270 -14.47 1.41 -61.08
CA LYS A 270 -15.12 0.16 -61.56
C LYS A 270 -14.57 -1.23 -61.18
N GLY A 271 -15.35 -1.90 -60.32
CA GLY A 271 -16.10 -3.12 -60.68
C GLY A 271 -15.42 -4.49 -60.48
N ALA A 272 -15.77 -5.19 -59.40
CA ALA A 272 -16.16 -6.61 -59.35
C ALA A 272 -16.32 -7.09 -57.89
N GLU A 273 -17.48 -7.67 -57.57
CA GLU A 273 -17.75 -8.50 -56.38
C GLU A 273 -17.78 -9.99 -56.81
N PRO A 274 -17.77 -10.99 -55.90
CA PRO A 274 -16.79 -11.21 -54.85
C PRO A 274 -16.32 -12.69 -54.83
N THR A 275 -15.01 -12.97 -54.73
CA THR A 275 -14.54 -14.36 -54.56
C THR A 275 -14.26 -14.66 -53.10
N SER A 276 -15.04 -15.58 -52.54
CA SER A 276 -14.91 -16.12 -51.19
C SER A 276 -13.54 -16.74 -50.95
N GLN A 277 -12.76 -16.17 -50.03
CA GLN A 277 -11.64 -16.89 -49.40
C GLN A 277 -11.79 -16.84 -47.88
N LYS A 278 -12.07 -18.03 -47.34
CA LYS A 278 -12.05 -18.35 -45.92
C LYS A 278 -10.73 -17.89 -45.29
N ARG A 279 -10.76 -16.81 -44.49
CA ARG A 279 -9.71 -16.56 -43.51
C ARG A 279 -9.85 -17.61 -42.40
N ARG A 280 -8.94 -18.58 -42.39
CA ARG A 280 -8.74 -19.45 -41.23
C ARG A 280 -8.29 -18.55 -40.07
N ALA A 281 -9.08 -18.48 -39.02
CA ALA A 281 -8.61 -18.02 -37.72
C ALA A 281 -7.48 -18.98 -37.29
N GLY A 282 -6.25 -18.49 -37.25
CA GLY A 282 -5.17 -19.19 -36.57
C GLY A 282 -5.52 -19.30 -35.08
N PRO A 283 -5.13 -20.38 -34.39
CA PRO A 283 -5.44 -20.53 -32.98
C PRO A 283 -4.79 -19.40 -32.19
N VAL A 284 -5.60 -18.69 -31.40
CA VAL A 284 -5.11 -17.84 -30.31
C VAL A 284 -4.41 -18.79 -29.34
N VAL A 285 -3.08 -18.76 -29.35
CA VAL A 285 -2.27 -19.45 -28.35
C VAL A 285 -2.47 -18.68 -27.04
N ILE A 286 -3.43 -19.15 -26.23
CA ILE A 286 -3.49 -18.80 -24.83
C ILE A 286 -2.33 -19.55 -24.17
N THR A 287 -1.18 -18.89 -24.05
CA THR A 287 -0.10 -19.39 -23.21
C THR A 287 -0.58 -19.26 -21.76
N ARG A 288 -1.17 -20.34 -21.23
CA ARG A 288 -1.39 -20.50 -19.80
C ARG A 288 -0.02 -20.63 -19.15
N TYR A 289 0.47 -19.57 -18.53
CA TYR A 289 1.47 -19.73 -17.49
C TYR A 289 0.73 -20.06 -16.19
N MET A 290 1.21 -21.14 -15.56
CA MET A 290 0.71 -21.72 -14.31
C MET A 290 0.72 -20.72 -13.16
#